data_AF-A0A6H1P4W3-F1
#
_entry.id   AF-A0A6H1P4W3-F1
#
_cell.length_a   1.000
_cell.length_b   1.000
_cell.length_c   1.000
_cell.angle_alpha   90.00
_cell.angle_beta   90.00
_cell.angle_gamma   90.00
#
_symmetry.space_group_name_H-M   'P 1'
#
loop_
_entity.id
_entity.type
_entity.pdbx_description
1 polymer ?
#
loop_
_entity_poly.entity_id
_entity_poly.type
_entity_poly.pdbx_seq_one_letter_code
_entity_poly.pdbx_strand_id
1 'polypeptide(L)'
;MDVMKWCRSYLFITDGTVEKVEQKVELLLKTLFAEKDDYQKEKFIKTFCEHLNYFEQVLCFERGIHPNQIPHNSAVIARNKDEYIRKVEEVKNRMESQIERLSEHLTVFMENHH
;
A
#
# COMPACT_ATOMS: atom_id res chain seq x y z
N MET A 1 8.41 8.81 17.24
CA MET A 1 7.26 9.08 16.35
C MET A 1 6.84 7.74 15.75
N ASP A 2 5.58 7.34 15.85
CA ASP A 2 5.16 5.96 15.54
C ASP A 2 5.03 5.75 14.01
N VAL A 3 6.12 5.30 13.40
CA VAL A 3 6.29 5.05 11.95
C VAL A 3 5.18 4.15 11.39
N MET A 4 4.70 3.20 12.19
CA MET A 4 3.66 2.24 11.81
C MET A 4 2.27 2.88 11.70
N LYS A 5 2.05 4.02 12.38
CA LYS A 5 0.79 4.74 12.33
C LYS A 5 0.47 5.25 10.92
N TRP A 6 1.48 5.58 10.12
CA TRP A 6 1.29 6.07 8.76
C TRP A 6 0.89 4.96 7.80
N CYS A 7 1.56 3.79 7.82
CA CYS A 7 1.18 2.64 6.98
C CYS A 7 -0.29 2.23 7.21
N ARG A 8 -0.72 2.27 8.47
CA ARG A 8 -2.09 1.93 8.90
C ARG A 8 -3.14 2.99 8.58
N SER A 9 -2.74 4.24 8.34
CA SER A 9 -3.68 5.35 8.07
C SER A 9 -3.96 5.54 6.57
N TYR A 10 -3.18 4.90 5.70
CA TYR A 10 -3.20 5.17 4.25
C TYR A 10 -3.71 4.01 3.39
N LEU A 11 -3.86 2.79 3.93
CA LEU A 11 -4.28 1.63 3.15
C LEU A 11 -5.66 1.13 3.59
N PHE A 12 -6.51 0.88 2.60
CA PHE A 12 -7.89 0.41 2.74
C PHE A 12 -7.97 -1.10 3.02
N ILE A 13 -7.03 -1.90 2.52
CA ILE A 13 -6.97 -3.34 2.77
C ILE A 13 -5.99 -3.62 3.90
N THR A 14 -6.53 -3.78 5.10
CA THR A 14 -5.77 -3.82 6.36
C THR A 14 -5.06 -5.15 6.64
N ASP A 15 -5.55 -6.28 6.13
CA ASP A 15 -5.03 -7.60 6.54
C ASP A 15 -3.99 -8.18 5.57
N GLY A 16 -2.71 -8.01 5.95
CA GLY A 16 -1.52 -8.58 5.31
C GLY A 16 -0.76 -7.62 4.40
N THR A 17 -1.44 -6.71 3.70
CA THR A 17 -0.77 -5.73 2.82
C THR A 17 0.01 -4.68 3.63
N VAL A 18 -0.57 -4.21 4.74
CA VAL A 18 0.07 -3.23 5.63
C VAL A 18 1.37 -3.77 6.22
N GLU A 19 1.36 -5.00 6.73
CA GLU A 19 2.56 -5.64 7.30
C GLU A 19 3.68 -5.75 6.26
N LYS A 20 3.34 -6.10 5.01
CA LYS A 20 4.33 -6.15 3.92
C LYS A 20 4.91 -4.77 3.60
N VAL A 21 4.08 -3.74 3.58
CA VAL A 21 4.56 -2.36 3.40
C VAL A 21 5.48 -1.96 4.55
N GLU A 22 5.09 -2.22 5.80
CA GLU A 22 5.89 -1.94 6.99
C GLU A 22 7.26 -2.63 6.91
N GLN A 23 7.30 -3.94 6.60
CA GLN A 23 8.54 -4.70 6.43
C GLN A 23 9.44 -4.13 5.34
N LYS A 24 8.86 -3.74 4.21
CA LYS A 24 9.63 -3.25 3.06
C LYS A 24 10.19 -1.85 3.31
N VAL A 25 9.38 -0.97 3.89
CA VAL A 25 9.81 0.36 4.31
C VAL A 25 10.93 0.26 5.34
N GLU A 26 10.79 -0.63 6.33
CA GLU A 26 11.84 -0.84 7.34
C GLU A 26 13.16 -1.31 6.71
N LEU A 27 13.09 -2.23 5.75
CA LEU A 27 14.27 -2.68 5.01
C LEU A 27 14.94 -1.51 4.27
N LEU A 28 14.18 -0.71 3.51
CA LEU A 28 14.69 0.43 2.74
C LEU A 28 15.27 1.52 3.66
N LEU A 29 14.68 1.73 4.84
CA LEU A 29 15.20 2.65 5.86
C LEU A 29 16.54 2.18 6.45
N LYS A 30 16.72 0.87 6.63
CA LYS A 30 17.96 0.28 7.15
C LYS A 30 19.05 0.15 6.08
N THR A 31 18.70 0.17 4.80
CA THR A 31 19.66 0.06 3.69
C THR A 31 19.91 1.42 3.05
N LEU A 32 19.04 1.86 2.14
CA LEU A 32 19.22 3.05 1.29
C LEU A 32 19.18 4.36 2.08
N PHE A 33 18.44 4.40 3.17
CA PHE A 33 18.26 5.61 3.97
C PHE A 33 18.95 5.56 5.34
N ALA A 34 19.84 4.60 5.60
CA ALA A 34 20.44 4.40 6.93
C ALA A 34 21.04 5.69 7.52
N GLU A 35 21.80 6.41 6.69
CA GLU A 35 22.53 7.63 7.05
C GLU A 35 21.73 8.92 6.83
N LYS A 36 20.49 8.83 6.33
CA LYS A 36 19.64 10.00 6.09
C LYS A 36 19.06 10.52 7.41
N ASP A 37 18.77 11.81 7.45
CA ASP A 37 18.15 12.43 8.61
C ASP A 37 16.67 12.03 8.76
N ASP A 38 16.11 12.31 9.94
CA ASP A 38 14.72 11.94 10.28
C ASP A 38 13.70 12.57 9.34
N TYR A 39 13.96 13.80 8.88
CA TYR A 39 13.06 14.50 7.95
C TYR A 39 13.02 13.82 6.58
N GLN A 40 14.18 13.44 6.05
CA GLN A 40 14.30 12.71 4.79
C GLN A 40 13.66 11.32 4.88
N LYS A 41 13.88 10.61 5.98
CA LYS A 41 13.24 9.31 6.26
C LYS A 41 11.72 9.44 6.32
N GLU A 42 11.20 10.43 7.05
CA GLU A 42 9.75 10.70 7.13
C GLU A 42 9.17 11.02 5.74
N LYS A 43 9.84 11.88 4.98
CA LYS A 43 9.39 12.29 3.65
C LYS A 43 9.37 11.11 2.68
N PHE A 44 10.35 10.23 2.76
CA PHE A 44 10.38 8.98 2.00
C PHE A 44 9.19 8.09 2.35
N ILE A 45 9.00 7.77 3.63
CA ILE A 45 7.89 6.91 4.11
C ILE A 45 6.56 7.45 3.61
N LYS A 46 6.32 8.75 3.80
CA LYS A 46 5.08 9.40 3.37
C LYS A 46 4.86 9.25 1.87
N THR A 47 5.87 9.56 1.05
CA THR A 47 5.76 9.51 -0.41
C THR A 47 5.55 8.07 -0.91
N PHE A 48 6.25 7.11 -0.32
CA PHE A 48 6.13 5.69 -0.64
C PHE A 48 4.72 5.17 -0.34
N CYS A 49 4.22 5.43 0.86
CA CYS A 49 2.87 5.03 1.28
C CYS A 49 1.76 5.75 0.48
N GLU A 50 1.96 7.04 0.17
CA GLU A 50 1.00 7.82 -0.61
C GLU A 50 0.85 7.28 -2.04
N HIS A 51 1.95 6.88 -2.69
CA HIS A 51 1.90 6.23 -4.00
C HIS A 51 1.09 4.92 -3.96
N LEU A 52 1.33 4.08 -2.95
CA LEU A 52 0.61 2.81 -2.79
C LEU A 52 -0.88 3.02 -2.50
N ASN A 53 -1.24 4.01 -1.69
CA ASN A 53 -2.62 4.39 -1.44
C ASN A 53 -3.35 4.81 -2.73
N TYR A 54 -2.74 5.66 -3.56
CA TYR A 54 -3.35 6.03 -4.84
C TYR A 54 -3.56 4.81 -5.75
N PHE A 55 -2.58 3.92 -5.82
CA PHE A 55 -2.70 2.69 -6.61
C PHE A 55 -3.83 1.79 -6.09
N GLU A 56 -3.94 1.60 -4.77
CA GLU A 56 -5.01 0.84 -4.15
C GLU A 56 -6.39 1.43 -4.43
N GLN A 57 -6.55 2.75 -4.30
CA GLN A 57 -7.82 3.42 -4.56
C GLN A 57 -8.27 3.22 -6.01
N VAL A 58 -7.36 3.33 -6.97
CA VAL A 58 -7.65 3.08 -8.39
C VAL A 58 -8.09 1.64 -8.59
N LEU A 59 -7.37 0.67 -8.04
CA LEU A 59 -7.74 -0.75 -8.16
C LEU A 59 -9.11 -1.03 -7.54
N CYS A 60 -9.39 -0.49 -6.35
CA CYS A 60 -10.69 -0.62 -5.72
C CYS A 60 -11.81 -0.03 -6.58
N PHE A 61 -11.55 1.12 -7.23
CA PHE A 61 -12.51 1.79 -8.09
C PHE A 61 -12.79 1.01 -9.39
N GLU A 62 -11.75 0.49 -10.03
CA GLU A 62 -11.85 -0.37 -11.23
C GLU A 62 -12.63 -1.65 -10.94
N ARG A 63 -12.51 -2.19 -9.73
CA ARG A 63 -13.20 -3.43 -9.33
C ARG A 63 -14.58 -3.20 -8.73
N GLY A 64 -15.01 -1.96 -8.58
CA GLY A 64 -16.33 -1.62 -8.02
C GLY A 64 -16.44 -1.94 -6.53
N ILE A 65 -15.31 -1.99 -5.81
CA ILE A 65 -15.23 -2.26 -4.37
C ILE A 65 -14.74 -1.05 -3.57
N HIS A 66 -14.60 0.10 -4.23
CA HIS A 66 -14.27 1.35 -3.55
C HIS A 66 -15.41 1.76 -2.61
N PRO A 67 -15.14 2.28 -1.39
CA PRO A 67 -16.18 2.74 -0.45
C PRO A 67 -17.28 3.59 -1.06
N ASN A 68 -16.89 4.53 -1.94
CA ASN A 68 -17.81 5.43 -2.63
C ASN A 68 -18.73 4.74 -3.66
N GLN A 69 -18.44 3.50 -4.07
CA GLN A 69 -19.22 2.72 -5.02
C GLN A 69 -20.05 1.62 -4.34
N ILE A 70 -19.76 1.29 -3.08
CA ILE A 70 -20.50 0.28 -2.33
C ILE A 70 -21.87 0.85 -1.97
N PRO A 71 -22.98 0.23 -2.44
CA PRO A 71 -24.31 0.66 -2.04
C PRO A 71 -24.47 0.57 -0.53
N HIS A 72 -25.01 1.60 0.13
CA HIS A 72 -25.29 1.58 1.57
C HIS A 72 -26.26 0.45 2.00
N ASN A 73 -26.87 -0.26 1.04
CA ASN A 73 -27.73 -1.40 1.28
C ASN A 73 -26.90 -2.69 1.47
N SER A 74 -26.74 -3.10 2.72
CA SER A 74 -26.02 -4.31 3.15
C SER A 74 -26.54 -5.62 2.53
N ALA A 75 -27.79 -5.65 2.05
CA ALA A 75 -28.38 -6.84 1.42
C ALA A 75 -27.76 -7.20 0.07
N VAL A 76 -27.21 -6.22 -0.66
CA VAL A 76 -26.54 -6.45 -1.96
C VAL A 76 -25.16 -7.09 -1.77
N ILE A 77 -24.41 -6.63 -0.77
CA ILE A 77 -23.10 -7.20 -0.42
C ILE A 77 -23.26 -8.62 0.12
N ALA A 78 -24.27 -8.86 0.96
CA ALA A 78 -24.52 -10.19 1.52
C ALA A 78 -24.85 -11.25 0.45
N ARG A 79 -25.49 -10.85 -0.66
CA ARG A 79 -25.82 -11.75 -1.78
C ARG A 79 -24.62 -12.04 -2.70
N ASN A 80 -23.66 -11.12 -2.78
CA ASN A 80 -22.48 -11.22 -3.66
C ASN A 80 -21.17 -11.30 -2.87
N LYS A 81 -21.22 -11.85 -1.64
CA LYS A 81 -20.09 -11.88 -0.69
C LYS A 81 -18.85 -12.54 -1.29
N ASP A 82 -19.01 -13.67 -1.98
CA ASP A 82 -17.89 -14.42 -2.55
C ASP A 82 -17.22 -13.64 -3.70
N GLU A 83 -18.01 -12.95 -4.53
CA GLU A 83 -17.49 -12.10 -5.58
C GLU A 83 -16.72 -10.90 -5.01
N TYR A 84 -17.23 -10.30 -3.93
CA TYR A 84 -16.56 -9.22 -3.22
C TYR A 84 -15.22 -9.68 -2.64
N ILE A 85 -15.19 -10.83 -1.95
CA ILE A 85 -13.96 -11.41 -1.39
C ILE A 85 -12.95 -11.68 -2.51
N ARG A 86 -13.38 -12.27 -3.63
CA ARG A 86 -12.52 -12.53 -4.79
C ARG A 86 -11.90 -11.24 -5.34
N LYS A 87 -12.68 -10.16 -5.45
CA LYS A 87 -12.19 -8.85 -5.92
C LYS A 87 -11.19 -8.24 -4.93
N VAL A 88 -11.44 -8.34 -3.62
CA VAL A 88 -10.51 -7.89 -2.58
C VAL A 88 -9.18 -8.65 -2.69
N GLU A 89 -9.23 -9.97 -2.86
CA GLU A 89 -8.04 -10.80 -3.01
C GLU A 89 -7.24 -10.46 -4.29
N GLU A 90 -7.93 -10.14 -5.39
CA GLU A 90 -7.28 -9.66 -6.61
C GLU A 90 -6.56 -8.32 -6.40
N VAL A 91 -7.18 -7.38 -5.66
CA VAL A 91 -6.53 -6.11 -5.32
C VAL A 91 -5.32 -6.37 -4.43
N LYS A 92 -5.43 -7.24 -3.42
CA LYS A 92 -4.32 -7.62 -2.55
C LYS A 92 -3.12 -8.16 -3.34
N ASN A 93 -3.33 -9.13 -4.23
CA ASN A 93 -2.26 -9.70 -5.05
C ASN A 93 -1.56 -8.65 -5.94
N ARG A 94 -2.34 -7.70 -6.49
CA ARG A 94 -1.78 -6.58 -7.28
C ARG A 94 -1.01 -5.60 -6.42
N MET A 95 -1.49 -5.30 -5.21
CA MET A 95 -0.79 -4.46 -4.25
C MET A 95 0.56 -5.05 -3.87
N GLU A 96 0.62 -6.35 -3.58
CA GLU A 96 1.88 -7.04 -3.27
C GLU A 96 2.90 -6.93 -4.40
N SER A 97 2.46 -7.17 -5.63
CA SER A 97 3.31 -7.03 -6.82
C SER A 97 3.84 -5.60 -6.97
N GLN A 98 3.01 -4.59 -6.64
CA GLN A 98 3.42 -3.19 -6.75
C GLN A 98 4.34 -2.74 -5.62
N ILE A 99 4.20 -3.28 -4.41
CA ILE A 99 5.11 -3.01 -3.30
C ILE A 99 6.52 -3.48 -3.66
N GLU A 100 6.64 -4.70 -4.20
CA GLU A 100 7.92 -5.25 -4.66
C GLU A 100 8.51 -4.40 -5.79
N ARG A 101 7.71 -4.14 -6.85
CA ARG A 101 8.16 -3.33 -7.99
C ARG A 101 8.62 -1.93 -7.59
N LEU A 102 7.88 -1.24 -6.73
CA LEU A 102 8.22 0.10 -6.30
C LEU A 102 9.52 0.11 -5.48
N SER A 103 9.71 -0.92 -4.66
CA SER A 103 10.91 -1.09 -3.83
C SER A 103 12.14 -1.39 -4.68
N GLU A 104 12.03 -2.32 -5.63
CA GLU A 104 13.11 -2.64 -6.58
C GLU A 104 13.50 -1.43 -7.41
N HIS A 105 12.50 -0.71 -7.96
CA HIS A 105 12.77 0.49 -8.76
C HIS A 105 13.48 1.56 -7.94
N LEU A 106 13.10 1.75 -6.68
CA LEU A 106 13.77 2.70 -5.80
C LEU A 106 15.22 2.28 -5.52
N THR A 107 15.46 1.00 -5.22
CA THR A 107 16.82 0.47 -5.00
C THR A 107 17.69 0.72 -6.22
N VAL A 108 17.23 0.33 -7.42
CA VAL A 108 17.96 0.55 -8.68
C VAL A 108 18.19 2.04 -8.94
N PHE A 109 17.19 2.89 -8.70
CA PHE A 109 17.33 4.33 -8.88
C PHE A 109 18.42 4.90 -7.97
N MET A 110 18.42 4.52 -6.69
CA MET A 110 19.39 5.01 -5.71
C MET A 110 20.80 4.50 -6.03
N GLU A 111 20.98 3.22 -6.37
CA GLU A 111 22.28 2.64 -6.74
C GLU A 111 22.94 3.33 -7.94
N ASN A 112 22.16 3.80 -8.90
CA ASN A 112 22.66 4.50 -10.09
C ASN A 112 22.97 6.00 -9.86
N HIS A 113 22.63 6.54 -8.69
CA HIS A 113 22.78 7.97 -8.36
C HIS A 113 23.61 8.20 -7.08
N HIS A 114 24.40 7.20 -6.66
CA HIS A 114 25.47 7.30 -5.68
C HIS A 114 26.82 7.49 -6.37
#